data_AF-A0A844GF84-F1
#
_entry.id   AF-A0A844GF84-F1
#
_cell.length_a   1.000
_cell.length_b   1.000
_cell.length_c   1.000
_cell.angle_alpha   90.00
_cell.angle_beta   90.00
_cell.angle_gamma   90.00
#
_symmetry.space_group_name_H-M   'P 1'
#
loop_
_entity.id
_entity.type
_entity.pdbx_description
1 polymer ?
#
loop_
_entity_poly.entity_id
_entity_poly.type
_entity_poly.pdbx_seq_one_letter_code
_entity_poly.pdbx_strand_id
1 'polypeptide(L)'
;MLKFELNVEERKTLAKRMEELTGIHPYYTKAPRYAYDIGNYTIDRDGNLLVEAENADLELLTTLMNEGLIRGGEDVDAETLQGTADEQPAVDLAEGVQMIPAVHPNEQETCEGDSEEAEEDGESEMESAEQIPSEEGGEQPVAEEAIPLDADFSFPISQHNGVSLRNLVNLIYSRGELISKATDGIFLADKGLVDALKDDSCTYAVANFIHALKEYEEQHGASLEGLTITDEKVTFTGFPTAPDYDHLTAFGHLAILMNQQAISQKRIQAKEVNDSNEKYALRTWLLRLGMNGPDFKQTRKILMENLSGHAAFRTDEEAQKFLAREKAKRDALKAAKQVAQEGSASAGETIASADAEPTQLGCGADTAQMLEAGA
;
A
#
# COMPACT_ATOMS: atom_id res chain seq x y z
N MET A 1 -5.34 -17.02 12.82
CA MET A 1 -5.48 -18.22 11.94
C MET A 1 -4.08 -18.64 11.61
N LEU A 2 -3.71 -19.90 11.79
CA LEU A 2 -2.34 -20.34 11.56
C LEU A 2 -2.08 -20.53 10.07
N LYS A 3 -1.00 -19.92 9.57
CA LYS A 3 -0.45 -20.10 8.22
C LYS A 3 0.89 -20.82 8.29
N PHE A 4 1.02 -21.85 7.48
CA PHE A 4 2.28 -22.56 7.23
C PHE A 4 2.62 -22.48 5.73
N GLU A 5 3.84 -22.10 5.41
CA GLU A 5 4.30 -21.93 4.04
C GLU A 5 4.64 -23.27 3.38
N LEU A 6 4.40 -23.38 2.08
CA LEU A 6 4.76 -24.57 1.31
C LEU A 6 6.28 -24.65 1.12
N ASN A 7 6.86 -25.82 1.41
CA ASN A 7 8.30 -26.06 1.23
C ASN A 7 8.63 -27.08 0.11
N VAL A 8 7.67 -27.36 -0.77
CA VAL A 8 7.84 -28.24 -1.95
C VAL A 8 7.32 -27.56 -3.22
N GLU A 9 7.83 -27.96 -4.39
CA GLU A 9 7.45 -27.34 -5.67
C GLU A 9 5.98 -27.59 -6.08
N GLU A 10 5.37 -28.69 -5.60
CA GLU A 10 4.00 -29.06 -5.94
C GLU A 10 3.08 -29.12 -4.71
N ARG A 11 2.15 -28.15 -4.60
CA ARG A 11 1.07 -28.16 -3.59
C ARG A 11 0.17 -29.41 -3.62
N LYS A 12 0.14 -30.13 -4.75
CA LYS A 12 -0.54 -31.43 -4.87
C LYS A 12 0.09 -32.52 -4.00
N THR A 13 1.40 -32.47 -3.78
CA THR A 13 2.12 -33.40 -2.90
C THR A 13 1.69 -33.20 -1.46
N LEU A 14 1.57 -31.95 -1.00
CA LEU A 14 1.01 -31.62 0.31
C LEU A 14 -0.45 -32.10 0.43
N ALA A 15 -1.30 -31.82 -0.56
CA ALA A 15 -2.70 -32.25 -0.56
C ALA A 15 -2.85 -33.78 -0.49
N LYS A 16 -2.02 -34.53 -1.23
CA LYS A 16 -2.00 -36.00 -1.18
C LYS A 16 -1.49 -36.53 0.16
N ARG A 17 -0.49 -35.90 0.78
CA ARG A 17 0.00 -36.32 2.10
C ARG A 17 -1.03 -36.03 3.18
N MET A 18 -1.71 -34.90 3.10
CA MET A 18 -2.86 -34.55 3.94
C MET A 18 -3.98 -35.58 3.82
N GLU A 19 -4.28 -36.08 2.61
CA GLU A 19 -5.23 -37.19 2.41
C GLU A 19 -4.79 -38.48 3.11
N GLU A 20 -3.51 -38.85 2.99
CA GLU A 20 -2.96 -40.05 3.62
C GLU A 20 -2.94 -39.98 5.16
N LEU A 21 -2.75 -38.79 5.74
CA LEU A 21 -2.68 -38.58 7.19
C LEU A 21 -4.06 -38.36 7.83
N THR A 22 -4.97 -37.64 7.18
CA THR A 22 -6.32 -37.35 7.71
C THR A 22 -7.40 -38.34 7.27
N GLY A 23 -7.16 -39.09 6.18
CA GLY A 23 -8.16 -39.90 5.51
C GLY A 23 -9.22 -39.09 4.73
N ILE A 24 -9.07 -37.77 4.62
CA ILE A 24 -10.02 -36.87 3.96
C ILE A 24 -9.54 -36.55 2.54
N HIS A 25 -10.35 -36.83 1.53
CA HIS A 25 -10.00 -36.56 0.14
C HIS A 25 -10.02 -35.05 -0.17
N PRO A 26 -8.98 -34.47 -0.80
CA PRO A 26 -8.90 -33.03 -1.03
C PRO A 26 -9.93 -32.52 -2.05
N TYR A 27 -10.78 -31.58 -1.64
CA TYR A 27 -11.76 -30.97 -2.53
C TYR A 27 -11.19 -29.70 -3.20
N TYR A 28 -11.04 -29.71 -4.52
CA TYR A 28 -10.54 -28.54 -5.26
C TYR A 28 -11.66 -27.51 -5.51
N THR A 29 -11.54 -26.32 -4.91
CA THR A 29 -12.60 -25.29 -4.90
C THR A 29 -12.88 -24.65 -6.27
N LYS A 30 -11.96 -24.81 -7.23
CA LYS A 30 -11.95 -24.12 -8.54
C LYS A 30 -11.92 -22.58 -8.39
N ALA A 31 -12.13 -21.86 -9.50
CA ALA A 31 -12.16 -20.40 -9.52
C ALA A 31 -13.26 -19.83 -8.60
N PRO A 32 -13.06 -18.68 -7.94
CA PRO A 32 -11.86 -17.82 -8.01
C PRO A 32 -10.72 -18.25 -7.07
N ARG A 33 -10.99 -19.07 -6.04
CA ARG A 33 -10.03 -19.34 -4.94
C ARG A 33 -8.90 -20.30 -5.31
N TYR A 34 -9.16 -21.24 -6.23
CA TYR A 34 -8.23 -22.28 -6.69
C TYR A 34 -7.55 -23.07 -5.55
N ALA A 35 -8.22 -23.26 -4.42
CA ALA A 35 -7.70 -23.90 -3.20
C ALA A 35 -8.04 -25.40 -3.14
N TYR A 36 -7.43 -26.12 -2.19
CA TYR A 36 -7.85 -27.46 -1.77
C TYR A 36 -8.35 -27.42 -0.34
N ASP A 37 -9.62 -27.79 -0.12
CA ASP A 37 -10.22 -27.93 1.21
C ASP A 37 -10.08 -29.39 1.67
N ILE A 38 -9.56 -29.59 2.90
CA ILE A 38 -9.24 -30.90 3.49
C ILE A 38 -9.71 -30.89 4.96
N GLY A 39 -11.02 -31.03 5.16
CA GLY A 39 -11.63 -30.92 6.49
C GLY A 39 -11.48 -29.50 7.04
N ASN A 40 -10.77 -29.37 8.17
CA ASN A 40 -10.51 -28.08 8.82
C ASN A 40 -9.34 -27.30 8.21
N TYR A 41 -8.65 -27.88 7.21
CA TYR A 41 -7.47 -27.30 6.57
C TYR A 41 -7.80 -26.80 5.17
N THR A 42 -7.24 -25.66 4.79
CA THR A 42 -7.29 -25.13 3.42
C THR A 42 -5.87 -24.96 2.89
N ILE A 43 -5.56 -25.54 1.74
CA ILE A 43 -4.32 -25.26 1.00
C ILE A 43 -4.67 -24.19 -0.04
N ASP A 44 -4.08 -23.00 0.07
CA ASP A 44 -4.41 -21.86 -0.80
C ASP A 44 -3.88 -22.01 -2.25
N ARG A 45 -4.07 -20.96 -3.06
CA ARG A 45 -3.63 -20.92 -4.46
C ARG A 45 -2.10 -21.13 -4.58
N ASP A 46 -1.35 -20.54 -3.67
CA ASP A 46 0.12 -20.51 -3.67
C ASP A 46 0.71 -21.75 -2.98
N GLY A 47 -0.12 -22.48 -2.23
CA GLY A 47 0.18 -23.76 -1.59
C GLY A 47 0.32 -23.71 -0.07
N ASN A 48 0.11 -22.56 0.56
CA ASN A 48 0.22 -22.42 2.00
C ASN A 48 -0.93 -23.18 2.69
N LEU A 49 -0.62 -23.85 3.80
CA LEU A 49 -1.59 -24.54 4.64
C LEU A 49 -2.15 -23.56 5.67
N LEU A 50 -3.48 -23.42 5.65
CA LEU A 50 -4.25 -22.53 6.53
C LEU A 50 -5.14 -23.39 7.43
N VAL A 51 -5.16 -23.08 8.73
CA VAL A 51 -6.01 -23.74 9.73
C VAL A 51 -6.34 -22.78 10.87
N GLU A 52 -7.53 -22.88 11.46
CA GLU A 52 -7.85 -22.12 12.67
C GLU A 52 -7.12 -22.71 13.89
N ALA A 53 -6.62 -21.87 14.79
CA ALA A 53 -5.80 -22.31 15.92
C ALA A 53 -6.51 -23.32 16.84
N GLU A 54 -7.83 -23.19 17.00
CA GLU A 54 -8.68 -24.11 17.76
C GLU A 54 -8.82 -25.50 17.12
N ASN A 55 -8.61 -25.58 15.80
CA ASN A 55 -8.82 -26.77 14.97
C ASN A 55 -7.50 -27.41 14.50
N ALA A 56 -6.35 -26.91 14.98
CA ALA A 56 -5.02 -27.31 14.53
C ALA A 56 -4.52 -28.57 15.27
N ASP A 57 -4.49 -29.70 14.56
CA ASP A 57 -3.83 -30.93 15.02
C ASP A 57 -2.29 -30.76 14.99
N LEU A 58 -1.70 -30.73 16.19
CA LEU A 58 -0.26 -30.59 16.41
C LEU A 58 0.54 -31.81 15.92
N GLU A 59 0.00 -33.03 16.00
CA GLU A 59 0.71 -34.25 15.58
C GLU A 59 0.81 -34.30 14.05
N LEU A 60 -0.29 -33.94 13.37
CA LEU A 60 -0.34 -33.77 11.93
C LEU A 60 0.65 -32.70 11.44
N LEU A 61 0.60 -31.49 12.01
CA LEU A 61 1.48 -30.38 11.64
C LEU A 61 2.96 -30.71 11.90
N THR A 62 3.28 -31.32 13.04
CA THR A 62 4.65 -31.77 13.37
C THR A 62 5.15 -32.82 12.37
N THR A 63 4.29 -33.73 11.92
CA THR A 63 4.63 -34.73 10.90
C THR A 63 4.97 -34.06 9.57
N LEU A 64 4.14 -33.11 9.11
CA LEU A 64 4.37 -32.38 7.86
C LEU A 64 5.63 -31.51 7.89
N MET A 65 5.97 -30.92 9.05
CA MET A 65 7.22 -30.19 9.25
C MET A 65 8.45 -31.12 9.20
N ASN A 66 8.39 -32.28 9.88
CA ASN A 66 9.48 -33.26 9.89
C ASN A 66 9.71 -33.89 8.51
N GLU A 67 8.65 -34.08 7.72
CA GLU A 67 8.73 -34.49 6.31
C GLU A 67 9.17 -33.34 5.38
N GLY A 68 9.29 -32.12 5.89
CA GLY A 68 9.73 -30.94 5.14
C GLY A 68 8.71 -30.44 4.11
N LEU A 69 7.43 -30.76 4.27
CA LEU A 69 6.37 -30.34 3.34
C LEU A 69 5.89 -28.91 3.62
N ILE A 70 5.90 -28.50 4.89
CA ILE A 70 5.50 -27.16 5.34
C ILE A 70 6.58 -26.54 6.24
N ARG A 71 6.60 -25.20 6.35
CA ARG A 71 7.45 -24.43 7.27
C ARG A 71 6.68 -23.27 7.91
N GLY A 72 7.22 -22.69 8.97
CA GLY A 72 6.62 -21.56 9.68
C GLY A 72 5.53 -21.99 10.67
N GLY A 73 4.55 -21.11 10.88
CA GLY A 73 3.50 -21.23 11.90
C GLY A 73 3.09 -19.86 12.41
N GLU A 74 2.78 -18.95 11.48
CA GLU A 74 2.48 -17.55 11.78
C GLU A 74 0.96 -17.38 11.98
N ASP A 75 0.56 -16.62 12.99
CA ASP A 75 -0.83 -16.21 13.14
C ASP A 75 -1.14 -15.05 12.19
N VAL A 76 -2.07 -15.29 11.26
CA VAL A 76 -2.62 -14.33 10.32
C VAL A 76 -4.10 -14.07 10.59
N ASP A 77 -4.56 -12.83 10.35
CA ASP A 77 -5.97 -12.47 10.51
C ASP A 77 -6.82 -12.92 9.32
N ALA A 78 -7.99 -13.47 9.63
CA ALA A 78 -8.85 -14.20 8.68
C ALA A 78 -9.42 -13.33 7.54
N GLU A 79 -9.48 -12.00 7.71
CA GLU A 79 -10.03 -11.08 6.71
C GLU A 79 -9.16 -10.93 5.45
N THR A 80 -7.91 -11.38 5.49
CA THR A 80 -6.92 -11.21 4.40
C THR A 80 -7.21 -12.07 3.15
N LEU A 81 -8.11 -13.07 3.22
CA LEU A 81 -8.21 -14.16 2.24
C LEU A 81 -9.31 -14.02 1.17
N GLN A 82 -10.07 -12.92 1.15
CA GLN A 82 -11.24 -12.77 0.27
C GLN A 82 -10.97 -12.05 -1.07
N GLY A 83 -9.72 -11.62 -1.35
CA GLY A 83 -9.46 -10.49 -2.26
C GLY A 83 -8.51 -10.68 -3.47
N THR A 84 -8.48 -11.84 -4.14
CA THR A 84 -7.67 -12.01 -5.39
C THR A 84 -8.35 -12.81 -6.52
N ALA A 85 -9.38 -12.21 -7.12
CA ALA A 85 -9.59 -12.32 -8.57
C ALA A 85 -9.26 -10.94 -9.17
N ASP A 86 -8.50 -10.80 -10.26
CA ASP A 86 -8.40 -11.72 -11.39
C ASP A 86 -6.99 -11.82 -12.01
N GLU A 87 -6.92 -12.56 -13.10
CA GLU A 87 -5.90 -12.54 -14.17
C GLU A 87 -4.75 -13.57 -14.12
N GLN A 88 -4.82 -14.52 -15.07
CA GLN A 88 -3.69 -15.28 -15.59
C GLN A 88 -3.78 -15.33 -17.13
N PRO A 89 -2.64 -15.46 -17.84
CA PRO A 89 -2.56 -15.25 -19.29
C PRO A 89 -2.69 -16.54 -20.11
N ALA A 90 -3.01 -16.45 -21.42
CA ALA A 90 -2.35 -17.20 -22.51
C ALA A 90 -2.91 -16.94 -23.94
N VAL A 91 -2.02 -16.48 -24.82
CA VAL A 91 -1.88 -16.62 -26.30
C VAL A 91 -2.96 -17.27 -27.22
N ASP A 92 -3.35 -16.46 -28.23
CA ASP A 92 -3.28 -16.70 -29.71
C ASP A 92 -4.02 -17.87 -30.41
N LEU A 93 -5.01 -17.55 -31.27
CA LEU A 93 -4.98 -17.83 -32.74
C LEU A 93 -6.30 -17.50 -33.51
N ALA A 94 -6.15 -16.73 -34.60
CA ALA A 94 -6.90 -16.75 -35.89
C ALA A 94 -8.40 -16.34 -36.04
N GLU A 95 -8.59 -15.43 -37.02
CA GLU A 95 -9.76 -15.18 -37.93
C GLU A 95 -11.15 -14.71 -37.42
N GLY A 96 -11.73 -13.75 -38.15
CA GLY A 96 -13.19 -13.55 -38.22
C GLY A 96 -13.74 -12.19 -37.75
N VAL A 97 -13.64 -11.15 -38.58
CA VAL A 97 -14.36 -9.86 -38.34
C VAL A 97 -15.86 -10.02 -38.63
N GLN A 98 -16.75 -9.76 -37.66
CA GLN A 98 -17.92 -8.85 -37.85
C GLN A 98 -18.89 -8.66 -36.64
N MET A 99 -19.30 -7.40 -36.46
CA MET A 99 -20.55 -6.87 -35.87
C MET A 99 -20.76 -6.72 -34.34
N ILE A 100 -21.04 -5.46 -33.97
CA ILE A 100 -21.72 -4.92 -32.77
C ILE A 100 -23.27 -5.05 -32.97
N PRO A 101 -24.22 -4.79 -32.01
CA PRO A 101 -24.15 -3.80 -30.91
C PRO A 101 -24.86 -4.08 -29.55
N ALA A 102 -24.49 -3.25 -28.56
CA ALA A 102 -25.30 -2.63 -27.47
C ALA A 102 -26.10 -3.47 -26.44
N VAL A 103 -25.99 -3.10 -25.14
CA VAL A 103 -26.99 -2.31 -24.35
C VAL A 103 -26.54 -2.17 -22.88
N HIS A 104 -26.60 -0.94 -22.33
CA HIS A 104 -26.66 -0.61 -20.89
C HIS A 104 -28.10 -0.16 -20.56
N PRO A 105 -28.67 -0.37 -19.35
CA PRO A 105 -28.42 0.44 -18.13
C PRO A 105 -28.24 -0.43 -16.84
N ASN A 106 -27.54 -0.03 -15.77
CA ASN A 106 -27.69 1.07 -14.79
C ASN A 106 -28.84 0.92 -13.76
N GLU A 107 -28.50 0.53 -12.53
CA GLU A 107 -29.22 0.82 -11.28
C GLU A 107 -28.17 1.15 -10.18
N GLN A 108 -28.52 1.93 -9.15
CA GLN A 108 -27.63 3.03 -8.72
C GLN A 108 -27.89 3.61 -7.30
N GLU A 109 -27.08 3.25 -6.28
CA GLU A 109 -27.00 3.91 -4.96
C GLU A 109 -25.51 4.11 -4.56
N THR A 110 -24.92 5.24 -4.13
CA THR A 110 -25.26 6.33 -3.16
C THR A 110 -25.14 5.88 -1.69
N CYS A 111 -24.53 6.62 -0.74
CA CYS A 111 -24.09 8.03 -0.67
C CYS A 111 -23.04 8.25 0.45
N GLU A 112 -22.43 9.46 0.48
CA GLU A 112 -21.89 10.22 1.64
C GLU A 112 -20.82 9.58 2.58
N GLY A 113 -19.74 10.26 3.02
CA GLY A 113 -19.25 11.62 2.76
C GLY A 113 -19.31 12.52 4.00
N ASP A 114 -18.15 12.94 4.52
CA ASP A 114 -17.99 14.17 5.32
C ASP A 114 -16.61 14.81 5.06
N SER A 115 -16.46 16.11 5.35
CA SER A 115 -15.33 16.95 4.91
C SER A 115 -14.94 18.01 5.95
N GLU A 116 -13.78 18.65 5.74
CA GLU A 116 -13.29 19.84 6.47
C GLU A 116 -12.88 19.52 7.95
N GLU A 117 -11.92 20.15 8.62
CA GLU A 117 -11.21 21.45 8.55
C GLU A 117 -9.69 21.21 8.32
N ALA A 118 -8.88 22.00 7.60
CA ALA A 118 -8.53 23.43 7.67
C ALA A 118 -7.52 23.78 8.80
N GLU A 119 -6.37 24.33 8.41
CA GLU A 119 -5.18 24.63 9.23
C GLU A 119 -5.33 25.95 10.01
N GLU A 120 -4.74 26.04 11.22
CA GLU A 120 -4.42 27.34 11.86
C GLU A 120 -3.07 27.25 12.62
N ASP A 121 -2.07 27.99 12.12
CA ASP A 121 -0.76 28.19 12.75
C ASP A 121 -0.87 29.07 14.00
N GLY A 122 -0.09 28.76 15.05
CA GLY A 122 -0.16 29.48 16.31
C GLY A 122 1.03 29.28 17.24
N GLU A 123 2.22 29.74 16.85
CA GLU A 123 3.35 29.86 17.77
C GLU A 123 3.07 30.86 18.90
N SER A 124 3.25 30.44 20.16
CA SER A 124 3.57 31.37 21.24
C SER A 124 4.34 30.68 22.37
N GLU A 125 5.62 31.05 22.51
CA GLU A 125 6.40 30.74 23.71
C GLU A 125 5.91 31.58 24.89
N MET A 126 5.85 30.98 26.08
CA MET A 126 6.14 31.71 27.33
C MET A 126 6.60 30.76 28.43
N GLU A 127 7.81 30.98 28.92
CA GLU A 127 8.33 30.32 30.12
C GLU A 127 7.52 30.69 31.37
N SER A 128 7.43 29.76 32.31
CA SER A 128 7.34 30.07 33.75
C SER A 128 7.86 28.89 34.56
N ALA A 129 9.04 29.07 35.16
CA ALA A 129 9.66 28.09 36.04
C ALA A 129 9.30 28.35 37.51
N GLU A 130 8.90 27.32 38.26
CA GLU A 130 9.03 27.29 39.72
C GLU A 130 9.14 25.83 40.24
N GLN A 131 9.74 25.64 41.42
CA GLN A 131 10.48 24.41 41.76
C GLN A 131 9.68 23.15 42.16
N ILE A 132 10.32 22.01 41.88
CA ILE A 132 10.06 20.65 42.39
C ILE A 132 10.61 20.48 43.82
N PRO A 133 9.98 19.68 44.70
CA PRO A 133 10.64 19.01 45.81
C PRO A 133 10.88 17.51 45.51
N SER A 134 12.15 17.18 45.25
CA SER A 134 12.86 15.90 45.42
C SER A 134 12.11 14.64 45.90
N GLU A 135 12.37 13.50 45.24
CA GLU A 135 12.92 12.29 45.88
C GLU A 135 13.98 11.64 44.98
N GLU A 136 14.97 10.96 45.58
CA GLU A 136 16.16 10.45 44.89
C GLU A 136 15.93 9.09 44.22
N GLY A 137 16.11 9.03 42.89
CA GLY A 137 16.25 7.80 42.11
C GLY A 137 17.35 8.00 41.08
N GLY A 138 18.53 7.42 41.31
CA GLY A 138 19.72 7.69 40.50
C GLY A 138 19.72 6.97 39.15
N GLU A 139 19.11 7.57 38.14
CA GLU A 139 19.40 7.25 36.74
C GLU A 139 20.40 8.27 36.18
N GLN A 140 21.46 7.76 35.54
CA GLN A 140 22.44 8.62 34.87
C GLN A 140 21.74 9.28 33.67
N PRO A 141 21.93 10.58 33.41
CA PRO A 141 21.42 11.18 32.20
C PRO A 141 22.15 10.53 31.02
N VAL A 142 21.43 9.69 30.29
CA VAL A 142 21.85 9.28 28.94
C VAL A 142 21.88 10.57 28.16
N ALA A 143 23.07 10.99 27.72
CA ALA A 143 23.18 12.15 26.86
C ALA A 143 22.34 11.86 25.61
N GLU A 144 21.47 12.80 25.24
CA GLU A 144 20.80 12.78 23.94
C GLU A 144 21.89 12.98 22.87
N GLU A 145 22.53 11.88 22.46
CA GLU A 145 23.39 11.85 21.30
C GLU A 145 22.53 12.23 20.11
N ALA A 146 22.66 13.49 19.67
CA ALA A 146 21.98 14.02 18.50
C ALA A 146 22.26 13.08 17.33
N ILE A 147 21.21 12.39 16.87
CA ILE A 147 21.33 11.34 15.86
C ILE A 147 21.96 11.95 14.60
N PRO A 148 23.11 11.44 14.12
CA PRO A 148 23.72 11.93 12.90
C PRO A 148 22.74 11.80 11.73
N LEU A 149 22.41 12.92 11.09
CA LEU A 149 21.48 12.97 9.95
C LEU A 149 22.19 12.60 8.63
N ASP A 150 23.52 12.50 8.64
CA ASP A 150 24.36 11.92 7.59
C ASP A 150 24.33 10.38 7.66
N ALA A 151 23.70 9.75 6.67
CA ALA A 151 23.20 8.38 6.79
C ALA A 151 23.73 7.41 5.72
N ASP A 152 24.85 6.74 6.05
CA ASP A 152 25.39 5.60 5.29
C ASP A 152 24.73 4.27 5.74
N PHE A 153 23.71 3.82 5.00
CA PHE A 153 23.01 2.57 5.37
C PHE A 153 23.83 1.34 4.98
N SER A 154 24.46 0.71 5.99
CA SER A 154 25.37 -0.42 5.85
C SER A 154 24.71 -1.78 6.16
N PHE A 155 24.88 -2.76 5.27
CA PHE A 155 24.38 -4.13 5.41
C PHE A 155 25.52 -5.16 5.30
N PRO A 156 25.53 -6.25 6.11
CA PRO A 156 26.59 -7.26 6.05
C PRO A 156 26.63 -8.00 4.72
N ILE A 157 27.82 -8.13 4.12
CA ILE A 157 27.99 -8.85 2.84
C ILE A 157 27.62 -10.34 2.95
N SER A 158 27.60 -10.90 4.17
CA SER A 158 27.23 -12.29 4.46
C SER A 158 25.77 -12.63 4.14
N GLN A 159 24.90 -11.63 3.98
CA GLN A 159 23.52 -11.81 3.50
C GLN A 159 23.44 -11.94 1.97
N HIS A 160 24.54 -11.65 1.26
CA HIS A 160 24.60 -11.57 -0.19
C HIS A 160 25.33 -12.74 -0.84
N ASN A 161 24.91 -13.02 -2.07
CA ASN A 161 25.65 -13.79 -3.07
C ASN A 161 25.83 -12.94 -4.35
N GLY A 162 26.65 -13.39 -5.29
CA GLY A 162 26.94 -12.62 -6.52
C GLY A 162 25.70 -12.30 -7.37
N VAL A 163 24.64 -13.13 -7.33
CA VAL A 163 23.36 -12.82 -7.99
C VAL A 163 22.64 -11.66 -7.31
N SER A 164 22.61 -11.63 -5.97
CA SER A 164 21.99 -10.53 -5.21
C SER A 164 22.75 -9.20 -5.36
N LEU A 165 24.07 -9.22 -5.51
CA LEU A 165 24.85 -8.02 -5.77
C LEU A 165 24.61 -7.49 -7.20
N ARG A 166 24.52 -8.40 -8.18
CA ARG A 166 24.05 -8.04 -9.53
C ARG A 166 22.63 -7.48 -9.53
N ASN A 167 21.74 -8.03 -8.69
CA ASN A 167 20.39 -7.51 -8.53
C ASN A 167 20.38 -6.08 -7.98
N LEU A 168 21.24 -5.76 -7.00
CA LEU A 168 21.40 -4.39 -6.50
C LEU A 168 21.83 -3.44 -7.63
N VAL A 169 22.90 -3.76 -8.36
CA VAL A 169 23.38 -2.90 -9.47
C VAL A 169 22.30 -2.75 -10.55
N ASN A 170 21.60 -3.82 -10.91
CA ASN A 170 20.47 -3.75 -11.86
C ASN A 170 19.29 -2.91 -11.33
N LEU A 171 19.05 -2.89 -10.01
CA LEU A 171 18.01 -2.08 -9.38
C LEU A 171 18.40 -0.59 -9.38
N ILE A 172 19.66 -0.27 -9.06
CA ILE A 172 20.22 1.09 -9.17
C ILE A 172 20.18 1.57 -10.63
N TYR A 173 20.57 0.75 -11.62
CA TYR A 173 20.43 1.11 -13.03
C TYR A 173 18.97 1.38 -13.44
N SER A 174 18.03 0.56 -12.95
CA SER A 174 16.63 0.65 -13.41
C SER A 174 15.83 1.77 -12.76
N ARG A 175 16.19 2.20 -11.55
CA ARG A 175 15.44 3.21 -10.77
C ARG A 175 16.29 4.29 -10.10
N GLY A 176 17.60 4.28 -10.28
CA GLY A 176 18.52 5.23 -9.66
C GLY A 176 18.13 6.68 -9.90
N GLU A 177 17.77 7.05 -11.14
CA GLU A 177 17.27 8.40 -11.45
C GLU A 177 16.02 8.78 -10.64
N LEU A 178 15.06 7.85 -10.53
CA LEU A 178 13.79 8.08 -9.81
C LEU A 178 14.01 8.16 -8.30
N ILE A 179 14.93 7.36 -7.76
CA ILE A 179 15.32 7.38 -6.35
C ILE A 179 16.09 8.66 -6.04
N SER A 180 17.05 9.04 -6.90
CA SER A 180 17.83 10.29 -6.80
C SER A 180 16.91 11.50 -6.66
N LYS A 181 15.92 11.64 -7.56
CA LYS A 181 14.90 12.70 -7.47
C LYS A 181 14.00 12.60 -6.24
N ALA A 182 13.67 11.38 -5.80
CA ALA A 182 12.82 11.16 -4.64
C ALA A 182 13.50 11.54 -3.31
N THR A 183 14.84 11.40 -3.24
CA THR A 183 15.62 11.58 -2.01
C THR A 183 16.53 12.80 -2.01
N ASP A 184 16.56 13.58 -3.10
CA ASP A 184 17.61 14.57 -3.43
C ASP A 184 19.04 14.00 -3.31
N GLY A 185 19.16 12.72 -3.68
CA GLY A 185 20.39 11.93 -3.59
C GLY A 185 21.02 11.63 -4.95
N ILE A 186 22.07 10.82 -4.96
CA ILE A 186 22.74 10.37 -6.18
C ILE A 186 22.84 8.85 -6.18
N PHE A 187 22.06 8.22 -7.06
CA PHE A 187 22.09 6.79 -7.34
C PHE A 187 22.17 6.57 -8.84
N LEU A 188 23.31 6.09 -9.31
CA LEU A 188 23.57 5.85 -10.73
C LEU A 188 24.37 4.57 -10.90
N ALA A 189 24.06 3.80 -11.94
CA ALA A 189 24.90 2.71 -12.40
C ALA A 189 25.09 2.89 -13.90
N ASP A 190 26.32 2.78 -14.38
CA ASP A 190 26.61 2.87 -15.81
C ASP A 190 26.00 1.69 -16.59
N LYS A 191 25.53 1.98 -17.80
CA LYS A 191 24.98 0.97 -18.70
C LYS A 191 26.05 -0.04 -19.12
N GLY A 192 27.30 0.40 -19.31
CA GLY A 192 28.42 -0.48 -19.65
C GLY A 192 28.79 -1.44 -18.51
N LEU A 193 28.76 -0.97 -17.25
CA LEU A 193 28.92 -1.82 -16.06
C LEU A 193 27.85 -2.93 -16.04
N VAL A 194 26.59 -2.55 -16.22
CA VAL A 194 25.46 -3.49 -16.30
C VAL A 194 25.63 -4.46 -17.46
N ASP A 195 26.09 -4.00 -18.62
CA ASP A 195 26.35 -4.85 -19.78
C ASP A 195 27.51 -5.85 -19.52
N ALA A 196 28.54 -5.46 -18.76
CA ALA A 196 29.63 -6.35 -18.33
C ALA A 196 29.17 -7.39 -17.30
N LEU A 197 28.39 -7.00 -16.30
CA LEU A 197 27.87 -7.88 -15.24
C LEU A 197 26.77 -8.86 -15.74
N LYS A 198 26.35 -8.80 -17.00
CA LYS A 198 25.44 -9.79 -17.60
C LYS A 198 26.05 -11.19 -17.69
N ASP A 199 27.37 -11.32 -17.73
CA ASP A 199 28.01 -12.63 -17.65
C ASP A 199 27.76 -13.26 -16.27
N ASP A 200 27.22 -14.48 -16.24
CA ASP A 200 26.95 -15.20 -15.00
C ASP A 200 28.25 -15.60 -14.26
N SER A 201 29.42 -15.54 -14.92
CA SER A 201 30.73 -15.82 -14.32
C SER A 201 31.05 -14.97 -13.08
N CYS A 202 30.62 -13.70 -13.09
CA CYS A 202 30.79 -12.79 -11.95
C CYS A 202 29.90 -13.20 -10.75
N THR A 203 28.83 -13.97 -10.97
CA THR A 203 27.85 -14.28 -9.91
C THR A 203 28.11 -15.55 -9.11
N TYR A 204 29.06 -16.39 -9.53
CA TYR A 204 29.36 -17.67 -8.86
C TYR A 204 29.85 -17.51 -7.40
N ALA A 205 30.47 -16.38 -7.07
CA ALA A 205 30.89 -16.03 -5.71
C ALA A 205 30.89 -14.51 -5.52
N VAL A 206 30.75 -14.05 -4.27
CA VAL A 206 30.85 -12.62 -3.93
C VAL A 206 32.19 -12.02 -4.38
N ALA A 207 33.30 -12.75 -4.18
CA ALA A 207 34.63 -12.32 -4.60
C ALA A 207 34.75 -12.13 -6.14
N ASN A 208 34.10 -12.99 -6.94
CA ASN A 208 34.09 -12.84 -8.40
C ASN A 208 33.34 -11.56 -8.81
N PHE A 209 32.24 -11.25 -8.13
CA PHE A 209 31.45 -10.04 -8.40
C PHE A 209 32.23 -8.77 -8.05
N ILE A 210 32.85 -8.75 -6.86
CA ILE A 210 33.68 -7.64 -6.40
C ILE A 210 34.90 -7.43 -7.32
N HIS A 211 35.53 -8.52 -7.80
CA HIS A 211 36.59 -8.43 -8.80
C HIS A 211 36.11 -7.84 -10.12
N ALA A 212 34.98 -8.32 -10.66
CA ALA A 212 34.42 -7.82 -11.93
C ALA A 212 34.04 -6.33 -11.85
N LEU A 213 33.50 -5.89 -10.71
CA LEU A 213 33.22 -4.46 -10.45
C LEU A 213 34.50 -3.63 -10.42
N LYS A 214 35.50 -4.03 -9.60
CA LYS A 214 36.79 -3.33 -9.48
C LYS A 214 37.53 -3.27 -10.84
N GLU A 215 37.57 -4.37 -11.58
CA GLU A 215 38.19 -4.47 -12.91
C GLU A 215 37.49 -3.57 -13.95
N TYR A 216 36.17 -3.43 -13.90
CA TYR A 216 35.45 -2.50 -14.77
C TYR A 216 35.78 -1.04 -14.44
N GLU A 217 35.83 -0.69 -13.15
CA GLU A 217 36.10 0.68 -12.68
C GLU A 217 37.56 1.11 -12.90
N GLU A 218 38.52 0.20 -12.81
CA GLU A 218 39.92 0.46 -13.20
C GLU A 218 40.06 0.81 -14.69
N GLN A 219 39.16 0.30 -15.54
CA GLN A 219 39.20 0.52 -17.00
C GLN A 219 38.37 1.73 -17.45
N HIS A 220 37.25 2.03 -16.79
CA HIS A 220 36.27 3.02 -17.26
C HIS A 220 36.06 4.20 -16.29
N GLY A 221 36.62 4.14 -15.08
CA GLY A 221 36.35 5.10 -14.00
C GLY A 221 35.18 4.68 -13.11
N ALA A 222 34.78 5.56 -12.18
CA ALA A 222 33.65 5.32 -11.30
C ALA A 222 32.38 4.99 -12.11
N SER A 223 31.76 3.85 -11.83
CA SER A 223 30.67 3.28 -12.64
C SER A 223 29.41 2.99 -11.83
N LEU A 224 29.51 3.05 -10.50
CA LEU A 224 28.42 2.86 -9.55
C LEU A 224 28.48 3.98 -8.49
N GLU A 225 27.50 4.88 -8.52
CA GLU A 225 27.34 5.96 -7.56
C GLU A 225 26.15 5.69 -6.63
N GLY A 226 26.30 6.08 -5.36
CA GLY A 226 25.31 5.88 -4.30
C GLY A 226 25.27 4.47 -3.68
N LEU A 227 26.08 3.54 -4.19
CA LEU A 227 26.19 2.18 -3.65
C LEU A 227 27.66 1.72 -3.64
N THR A 228 28.24 1.54 -2.46
CA THR A 228 29.60 1.01 -2.29
C THR A 228 29.54 -0.44 -1.83
N ILE A 229 30.19 -1.35 -2.57
CA ILE A 229 30.25 -2.78 -2.26
C ILE A 229 31.70 -3.12 -1.87
N THR A 230 31.90 -3.56 -0.63
CA THR A 230 33.21 -3.99 -0.12
C THR A 230 33.20 -5.47 0.23
N ASP A 231 34.38 -6.00 0.56
CA ASP A 231 34.58 -7.39 0.99
C ASP A 231 33.95 -7.70 2.37
N GLU A 232 33.41 -6.69 3.08
CA GLU A 232 32.75 -6.82 4.39
C GLU A 232 31.28 -6.38 4.40
N LYS A 233 30.93 -5.33 3.64
CA LYS A 233 29.59 -4.71 3.67
C LYS A 233 29.17 -4.10 2.34
N VAL A 234 27.86 -4.03 2.15
CA VAL A 234 27.19 -3.18 1.14
C VAL A 234 26.76 -1.90 1.86
N THR A 235 27.08 -0.72 1.32
CA THR A 235 26.70 0.57 1.92
C THR A 235 25.99 1.43 0.89
N PHE A 236 24.77 1.89 1.20
CA PHE A 236 24.09 2.91 0.40
C PHE A 236 24.58 4.29 0.85
N THR A 237 25.40 4.91 0.00
CA THR A 237 26.08 6.20 0.21
C THR A 237 25.47 7.33 -0.60
N GLY A 238 24.35 7.06 -1.30
CA GLY A 238 23.71 8.01 -2.22
C GLY A 238 22.67 8.92 -1.59
N PHE A 239 22.33 8.73 -0.31
CA PHE A 239 21.39 9.60 0.39
C PHE A 239 22.10 10.89 0.87
N PRO A 240 21.45 12.06 0.78
CA PRO A 240 21.99 13.28 1.38
C PRO A 240 21.82 13.25 2.90
N THR A 241 22.43 14.22 3.58
CA THR A 241 22.09 14.52 4.98
C THR A 241 20.59 14.80 5.08
N ALA A 242 19.88 14.03 5.90
CA ALA A 242 18.45 14.20 6.07
C ALA A 242 18.12 15.56 6.73
N PRO A 243 17.05 16.26 6.32
CA PRO A 243 16.63 17.52 6.95
C PRO A 243 16.02 17.30 8.35
N ASP A 244 15.39 16.13 8.57
CA ASP A 244 14.76 15.75 9.83
C ASP A 244 14.83 14.22 10.06
N TYR A 245 14.31 13.77 11.20
CA TYR A 245 14.26 12.36 11.59
C TYR A 245 13.31 11.50 10.72
N ASP A 246 12.26 12.10 10.16
CA ASP A 246 11.27 11.39 9.34
C ASP A 246 11.83 11.07 7.95
N HIS A 247 12.63 11.97 7.39
CA HIS A 247 13.42 11.76 6.17
C HIS A 247 14.51 10.71 6.39
N LEU A 248 15.25 10.80 7.51
CA LEU A 248 16.24 9.78 7.89
C LEU A 248 15.59 8.39 7.96
N THR A 249 14.42 8.30 8.61
CA THR A 249 13.61 7.09 8.70
C THR A 249 13.11 6.63 7.33
N ALA A 250 12.67 7.55 6.47
CA ALA A 250 12.21 7.25 5.11
C ALA A 250 13.34 6.68 4.23
N PHE A 251 14.54 7.25 4.31
CA PHE A 251 15.74 6.77 3.61
C PHE A 251 16.17 5.40 4.13
N GLY A 252 16.17 5.19 5.45
CA GLY A 252 16.47 3.90 6.07
C GLY A 252 15.50 2.80 5.66
N HIS A 253 14.19 3.06 5.70
CA HIS A 253 13.18 2.14 5.18
C HIS A 253 13.40 1.79 3.70
N LEU A 254 13.74 2.78 2.87
CA LEU A 254 14.01 2.55 1.45
C LEU A 254 15.26 1.68 1.24
N ALA A 255 16.36 1.99 1.92
CA ALA A 255 17.61 1.22 1.86
C ALA A 255 17.42 -0.25 2.29
N ILE A 256 16.72 -0.48 3.40
CA ILE A 256 16.38 -1.82 3.91
C ILE A 256 15.59 -2.61 2.86
N LEU A 257 14.52 -2.02 2.31
CA LEU A 257 13.66 -2.72 1.35
C LEU A 257 14.32 -2.93 -0.02
N MET A 258 15.18 -2.01 -0.48
CA MET A 258 16.02 -2.21 -1.66
C MET A 258 16.99 -3.39 -1.47
N ASN A 259 17.62 -3.48 -0.29
CA ASN A 259 18.52 -4.58 0.06
C ASN A 259 17.78 -5.93 0.08
N GLN A 260 16.64 -5.98 0.79
CA GLN A 260 15.78 -7.16 0.84
C GLN A 260 15.23 -7.58 -0.53
N GLN A 261 14.85 -6.62 -1.39
CA GLN A 261 14.40 -6.90 -2.76
C GLN A 261 15.51 -7.57 -3.59
N ALA A 262 16.76 -7.12 -3.46
CA ALA A 262 17.88 -7.69 -4.19
C ALA A 262 18.29 -9.09 -3.71
N ILE A 263 18.15 -9.38 -2.41
CA ILE A 263 18.41 -10.70 -1.81
C ILE A 263 17.28 -11.70 -2.16
N SER A 264 16.02 -11.30 -1.98
CA SER A 264 14.86 -12.18 -2.13
C SER A 264 14.53 -12.53 -3.59
N GLN A 265 14.77 -11.63 -4.54
CA GLN A 265 14.41 -11.88 -5.94
C GLN A 265 15.45 -12.71 -6.66
N LYS A 266 15.02 -13.79 -7.31
CA LYS A 266 15.89 -14.65 -8.14
C LYS A 266 16.65 -13.89 -9.24
N ARG A 267 16.07 -12.82 -9.78
CA ARG A 267 16.69 -11.94 -10.79
C ARG A 267 15.95 -10.62 -10.89
N ILE A 268 16.70 -9.51 -10.86
CA ILE A 268 16.23 -8.17 -11.26
C ILE A 268 16.74 -7.91 -12.67
N GLN A 269 15.85 -7.49 -13.58
CA GLN A 269 16.22 -7.09 -14.93
C GLN A 269 16.70 -5.64 -14.92
N ALA A 270 17.87 -5.38 -15.48
CA ALA A 270 18.32 -4.03 -15.79
C ALA A 270 17.49 -3.46 -16.95
N LYS A 271 16.65 -2.47 -16.66
CA LYS A 271 15.84 -1.75 -17.63
C LYS A 271 15.61 -0.32 -17.15
N GLU A 272 15.99 0.67 -17.95
CA GLU A 272 15.63 2.07 -17.76
C GLU A 272 14.09 2.22 -17.63
N VAL A 273 13.63 2.74 -16.49
CA VAL A 273 12.21 3.01 -16.21
C VAL A 273 11.93 4.49 -16.43
N ASN A 274 11.68 4.85 -17.70
CA ASN A 274 11.14 6.17 -18.05
C ASN A 274 9.61 6.09 -18.06
N ASP A 275 8.98 6.44 -16.93
CA ASP A 275 7.54 6.59 -16.79
C ASP A 275 7.17 8.08 -16.84
N SER A 276 6.19 8.44 -17.68
CA SER A 276 5.71 9.82 -17.86
C SER A 276 5.11 10.47 -16.60
N ASN A 277 4.85 9.70 -15.54
CA ASN A 277 4.36 10.18 -14.25
C ASN A 277 5.17 9.48 -13.15
N GLU A 278 6.12 10.24 -12.60
CA GLU A 278 7.11 9.76 -11.63
C GLU A 278 6.45 9.39 -10.29
N LYS A 279 5.50 10.21 -9.78
CA LYS A 279 4.77 9.90 -8.54
C LYS A 279 4.00 8.58 -8.63
N TYR A 280 3.33 8.31 -9.76
CA TYR A 280 2.62 7.05 -9.96
C TYR A 280 3.58 5.86 -10.04
N ALA A 281 4.69 6.01 -10.77
CA ALA A 281 5.71 4.98 -10.95
C ALA A 281 6.39 4.61 -9.63
N LEU A 282 6.85 5.61 -8.87
CA LEU A 282 7.47 5.38 -7.56
C LEU A 282 6.46 4.74 -6.62
N ARG A 283 5.24 5.30 -6.46
CA ARG A 283 4.21 4.74 -5.58
C ARG A 283 3.97 3.25 -5.83
N THR A 284 3.80 2.88 -7.10
CA THR A 284 3.51 1.50 -7.50
C THR A 284 4.69 0.57 -7.20
N TRP A 285 5.93 1.08 -7.28
CA TRP A 285 7.11 0.32 -6.86
C TRP A 285 7.25 0.23 -5.33
N LEU A 286 7.01 1.30 -4.57
CA LEU A 286 7.08 1.27 -3.09
C LEU A 286 6.06 0.27 -2.50
N LEU A 287 4.83 0.22 -3.03
CA LEU A 287 3.83 -0.78 -2.63
C LEU A 287 4.32 -2.22 -2.93
N ARG A 288 5.01 -2.43 -4.06
CA ARG A 288 5.62 -3.72 -4.44
C ARG A 288 6.88 -4.06 -3.62
N LEU A 289 7.58 -3.07 -3.07
CA LEU A 289 8.66 -3.27 -2.11
C LEU A 289 8.15 -3.74 -0.74
N GLY A 290 6.85 -3.60 -0.46
CA GLY A 290 6.27 -3.93 0.84
C GLY A 290 5.94 -2.71 1.71
N MET A 291 6.16 -1.47 1.23
CA MET A 291 5.74 -0.25 1.92
C MET A 291 4.21 -0.07 1.86
N ASN A 292 3.47 -0.94 2.54
CA ASN A 292 2.00 -0.96 2.58
C ASN A 292 1.47 -0.38 3.91
N GLY A 293 0.16 -0.37 4.13
CA GLY A 293 -0.41 0.02 5.43
C GLY A 293 -0.16 1.48 5.89
N PRO A 294 -0.51 1.80 7.15
CA PRO A 294 -0.42 3.14 7.72
C PRO A 294 1.00 3.55 8.11
N ASP A 295 1.84 2.63 8.58
CA ASP A 295 3.17 2.94 9.14
C ASP A 295 4.08 3.59 8.08
N PHE A 296 4.05 3.08 6.85
CA PHE A 296 4.77 3.66 5.72
C PHE A 296 4.06 4.86 5.06
N LYS A 297 2.93 5.37 5.60
CA LYS A 297 2.19 6.51 5.01
C LYS A 297 3.04 7.77 4.95
N GLN A 298 3.79 8.07 6.01
CA GLN A 298 4.67 9.23 6.09
C GLN A 298 5.91 9.05 5.19
N THR A 299 6.60 7.91 5.29
CA THR A 299 7.70 7.54 4.38
C THR A 299 7.30 7.66 2.91
N ARG A 300 6.14 7.14 2.50
CA ARG A 300 5.64 7.29 1.12
C ARG A 300 5.33 8.75 0.76
N LYS A 301 4.85 9.58 1.69
CA LYS A 301 4.59 11.02 1.45
C LYS A 301 5.90 11.73 1.10
N ILE A 302 6.91 11.56 1.96
CA ILE A 302 8.25 12.16 1.82
C ILE A 302 8.88 11.75 0.49
N LEU A 303 9.04 10.44 0.24
CA LEU A 303 9.68 9.93 -0.98
C LEU A 303 8.95 10.31 -2.29
N MET A 304 7.69 10.79 -2.22
CA MET A 304 6.93 11.23 -3.38
C MET A 304 6.80 12.75 -3.51
N GLU A 305 7.34 13.55 -2.60
CA GLU A 305 7.09 15.00 -2.60
C GLU A 305 7.77 15.70 -3.78
N ASN A 306 9.05 15.38 -4.01
CA ASN A 306 9.95 16.00 -5.01
C ASN A 306 9.74 15.50 -6.45
N LEU A 307 8.91 14.47 -6.64
CA LEU A 307 8.62 13.91 -7.97
C LEU A 307 7.56 14.71 -8.74
N SER A 308 7.46 14.49 -10.05
CA SER A 308 6.39 15.08 -10.89
C SER A 308 5.17 14.16 -11.09
N GLY A 309 4.03 14.76 -11.46
CA GLY A 309 2.80 14.04 -11.80
C GLY A 309 1.85 13.76 -10.64
N HIS A 310 0.94 12.81 -10.84
CA HIS A 310 -0.15 12.48 -9.91
C HIS A 310 -0.01 11.05 -9.34
N ALA A 311 -0.06 10.92 -8.01
CA ALA A 311 0.11 9.62 -7.34
C ALA A 311 -1.06 8.62 -7.51
N ALA A 312 -2.19 9.02 -8.10
CA ALA A 312 -3.40 8.20 -8.22
C ALA A 312 -3.71 7.71 -9.66
N PHE A 313 -3.19 8.38 -10.67
CA PHE A 313 -3.49 8.12 -12.09
C PHE A 313 -2.20 7.92 -12.86
N ARG A 314 -2.18 7.01 -13.84
CA ARG A 314 -0.98 6.76 -14.64
C ARG A 314 -0.75 7.88 -15.67
N THR A 315 -1.83 8.49 -16.17
CA THR A 315 -1.78 9.55 -17.17
C THR A 315 -2.54 10.80 -16.73
N ASP A 316 -2.10 11.96 -17.22
CA ASP A 316 -2.74 13.25 -16.90
C ASP A 316 -4.15 13.37 -17.51
N GLU A 317 -4.41 12.69 -18.63
CA GLU A 317 -5.75 12.62 -19.21
C GLU A 317 -6.77 11.95 -18.27
N GLU A 318 -6.37 10.88 -17.58
CA GLU A 318 -7.22 10.19 -16.60
C GLU A 318 -7.49 11.10 -15.41
N ALA A 319 -6.46 11.80 -14.92
CA ALA A 319 -6.58 12.78 -13.84
C ALA A 319 -7.55 13.92 -14.22
N GLN A 320 -7.43 14.49 -15.43
CA GLN A 320 -8.34 15.53 -15.92
C GLN A 320 -9.78 15.03 -16.09
N LYS A 321 -9.97 13.83 -16.66
CA LYS A 321 -11.30 13.20 -16.79
C LYS A 321 -11.94 12.93 -15.42
N PHE A 322 -11.15 12.54 -14.42
CA PHE A 322 -11.61 12.37 -13.04
C PHE A 322 -11.99 13.72 -12.40
N LEU A 323 -11.12 14.73 -12.46
CA LEU A 323 -11.37 16.08 -11.93
C LEU A 323 -12.62 16.72 -12.56
N ALA A 324 -12.84 16.54 -13.87
CA ALA A 324 -14.03 17.02 -14.55
C ALA A 324 -15.32 16.33 -14.05
N ARG A 325 -15.28 15.01 -13.82
CA ARG A 325 -16.41 14.25 -13.24
C ARG A 325 -16.71 14.68 -11.80
N GLU A 326 -15.68 14.82 -10.97
CA GLU A 326 -15.82 15.28 -9.58
C GLU A 326 -16.34 16.71 -9.49
N LYS A 327 -15.86 17.62 -10.36
CA LYS A 327 -16.40 18.97 -10.47
C LYS A 327 -17.87 18.95 -10.88
N ALA A 328 -18.23 18.20 -11.92
CA ALA A 328 -19.62 18.10 -12.38
C ALA A 328 -20.57 17.54 -11.29
N LYS A 329 -20.14 16.52 -10.52
CA LYS A 329 -20.88 16.02 -9.36
C LYS A 329 -21.07 17.10 -8.28
N ARG A 330 -20.00 17.80 -7.91
CA ARG A 330 -20.04 18.86 -6.88
C ARG A 330 -20.96 20.01 -7.30
N ASP A 331 -20.88 20.44 -8.55
CA ASP A 331 -21.69 21.53 -9.08
C ASP A 331 -23.17 21.10 -9.20
N ALA A 332 -23.45 19.85 -9.58
CA ALA A 332 -24.81 19.29 -9.55
C ALA A 332 -25.39 19.17 -8.14
N LEU A 333 -24.60 18.73 -7.15
CA LEU A 333 -25.01 18.66 -5.74
C LEU A 333 -25.32 20.07 -5.19
N LYS A 334 -24.48 21.06 -5.49
CA LYS A 334 -24.71 22.46 -5.12
C LYS A 334 -26.00 23.02 -5.75
N ALA A 335 -26.23 22.75 -7.03
CA ALA A 335 -27.46 23.15 -7.72
C ALA A 335 -28.70 22.48 -7.11
N ALA A 336 -28.65 21.16 -6.83
CA ALA A 336 -29.74 20.44 -6.19
C ALA A 336 -30.06 21.00 -4.79
N LYS A 337 -29.03 21.32 -3.99
CA LYS A 337 -29.18 21.94 -2.66
C LYS A 337 -29.81 23.34 -2.74
N GLN A 338 -29.42 24.15 -3.73
CA GLN A 338 -30.03 25.48 -3.97
C GLN A 338 -31.50 25.36 -4.37
N VAL A 339 -31.85 24.47 -5.31
CA VAL A 339 -33.25 24.23 -5.73
C VAL A 339 -34.12 23.73 -4.57
N ALA A 340 -33.59 22.85 -3.71
CA ALA A 340 -34.30 22.40 -2.51
C ALA A 340 -34.55 23.55 -1.51
N GLN A 341 -33.58 24.45 -1.35
CA GLN A 341 -33.68 25.61 -0.45
C GLN A 341 -34.66 26.67 -0.96
N GLU A 342 -34.67 26.95 -2.26
CA GLU A 342 -35.64 27.86 -2.91
C GLU A 342 -37.07 27.28 -2.91
N GLY A 343 -37.20 25.97 -3.15
CA GLY A 343 -38.49 25.26 -3.04
C GLY A 343 -39.08 25.32 -1.63
N SER A 344 -38.25 25.23 -0.60
CA SER A 344 -38.66 25.38 0.80
C SER A 344 -39.09 26.81 1.16
N ALA A 345 -38.56 27.84 0.48
CA ALA A 345 -38.97 29.23 0.70
C ALA A 345 -40.32 29.55 0.03
N SER A 346 -40.57 28.99 -1.16
CA SER A 346 -41.79 29.19 -1.93
C SER A 346 -43.05 28.60 -1.27
N ALA A 347 -42.90 27.51 -0.50
CA ALA A 347 -44.03 26.86 0.19
C ALA A 347 -44.60 27.64 1.40
N GLY A 348 -44.01 28.79 1.76
CA GLY A 348 -44.42 29.58 2.93
C GLY A 348 -45.52 30.62 2.71
N GLU A 349 -45.80 31.03 1.47
CA GLU A 349 -46.76 32.09 1.16
C GLU A 349 -48.02 31.58 0.45
N THR A 350 -48.97 31.01 1.19
CA THR A 350 -50.40 30.97 0.78
C THR A 350 -51.33 30.67 1.96
N ILE A 351 -51.61 31.68 2.79
CA ILE A 351 -52.92 31.79 3.47
C ILE A 351 -53.44 33.21 3.22
N ALA A 352 -54.63 33.30 2.65
CA ALA A 352 -55.19 34.55 2.14
C ALA A 352 -55.73 35.46 3.24
N SER A 353 -55.52 36.78 3.09
CA SER A 353 -56.33 37.78 3.79
C SER A 353 -57.77 37.74 3.30
N ALA A 354 -58.72 37.71 4.25
CA ALA A 354 -60.09 38.12 4.03
C ALA A 354 -60.49 39.03 5.20
N ASP A 355 -60.67 40.32 4.91
CA ASP A 355 -61.01 41.34 5.90
C ASP A 355 -62.37 41.11 6.58
N ALA A 356 -62.43 41.39 7.88
CA ALA A 356 -63.67 41.59 8.61
C ALA A 356 -63.45 42.60 9.75
N GLU A 357 -63.83 43.86 9.53
CA GLU A 357 -63.86 44.90 10.58
C GLU A 357 -65.04 44.71 11.56
N PRO A 358 -64.93 45.22 12.80
CA PRO A 358 -65.91 44.99 13.85
C PRO A 358 -66.96 46.11 13.97
N THR A 359 -68.22 45.77 14.30
CA THR A 359 -69.18 46.68 14.96
C THR A 359 -70.16 45.89 15.84
N GLN A 360 -70.65 46.52 16.91
CA GLN A 360 -71.26 45.90 18.07
C GLN A 360 -72.80 46.08 18.15
N LEU A 361 -73.45 45.23 18.97
CA LEU A 361 -74.74 45.43 19.70
C LEU A 361 -76.08 45.47 18.93
N GLY A 362 -77.05 44.62 19.37
CA GLY A 362 -78.47 44.83 19.05
C GLY A 362 -79.47 43.68 19.33
N CYS A 363 -79.83 43.43 20.60
CA CYS A 363 -81.09 42.84 21.13
C CYS A 363 -81.79 41.62 20.48
N GLY A 364 -82.24 40.66 21.32
CA GLY A 364 -83.51 39.95 21.09
C GLY A 364 -83.59 38.47 21.52
N ALA A 365 -84.56 38.15 22.39
CA ALA A 365 -84.94 36.82 22.90
C ALA A 365 -85.33 35.79 21.80
N ASP A 366 -85.58 34.49 22.04
CA ASP A 366 -86.08 33.82 23.26
C ASP A 366 -85.95 32.27 23.18
N THR A 367 -85.95 31.55 24.33
CA THR A 367 -86.29 30.10 24.55
C THR A 367 -85.68 28.96 23.68
N ALA A 368 -85.43 27.71 24.14
CA ALA A 368 -85.62 27.01 25.42
C ALA A 368 -84.71 25.74 25.52
N GLN A 369 -84.57 25.20 26.75
CA GLN A 369 -84.55 23.78 27.22
C GLN A 369 -84.12 22.62 26.26
N MET A 370 -83.52 21.48 26.68
CA MET A 370 -82.95 20.91 27.93
C MET A 370 -82.21 19.59 27.54
N LEU A 371 -81.40 19.01 28.46
CA LEU A 371 -81.10 17.57 28.76
C LEU A 371 -81.57 16.45 27.78
N GLU A 372 -80.91 15.31 27.53
CA GLU A 372 -80.04 14.38 28.32
C GLU A 372 -79.30 13.44 27.32
N ALA A 373 -78.05 13.00 27.53
CA ALA A 373 -77.57 11.75 28.20
C ALA A 373 -77.85 10.39 27.50
N GLY A 374 -76.92 9.44 27.68
CA GLY A 374 -76.94 8.06 27.14
C GLY A 374 -75.67 7.76 26.33
N ALA A 375 -74.56 7.24 26.88
CA ALA A 375 -74.35 5.94 27.57
C ALA A 375 -74.30 4.76 26.58
#